data_AF-A0A7S2N8C2-F1
#
_entry.id   AF-A0A7S2N8C2-F1
#
_cell.length_a   1.000
_cell.length_b   1.000
_cell.length_c   1.000
_cell.angle_alpha   90.00
_cell.angle_beta   90.00
_cell.angle_gamma   90.00
#
_symmetry.space_group_name_H-M   'P 1'
#
loop_
_entity.id
_entity.type
_entity.pdbx_description
1 polymer ?
#
loop_
_entity_poly.entity_id
_entity_poly.type
_entity_poly.pdbx_seq_one_letter_code
_entity_poly.pdbx_strand_id
1 'polypeptide(L)'
;MIFGFLGNLISSMKPLRQLGLIMAVVMMTAWLLVSLIFPPLCHVLEMYFTGPLGHAAKPGTRDNRESWSDAWTRRLSRWRITIAVSSALVLLALFAWSVHWMTTDLGTSTHLASTHSLSLGKAVLTDFDALDDALGLGAATPPGAAPVCGVQDFGGAAHAGCSMHWCEVAADPNFAIRRDAMSRPSSAENGTCKCFAADGAGLCGHDERAPVVHRYVGLESLADVPDARAALDDTLRTNGLSIGSGPEYEVTNATLEPALLQEWEMGYKQLKSVHEVRILGIRDDRVRSSCNAYKLCFCGTYLCRLESSWKAVADRSYRSPERRLQVRQDARIRFSGVASVDVVFGLDIEPTTSVIGGANLENSWAFLQTFDIRRPWTQRNMYQFCAEAPAELRVEGRRCWIEDFR
;
A
#
# COMPACT_ATOMS: atom_id res chain seq x y z
N MET A 1 27.59 13.51 32.20
CA MET A 1 27.27 13.47 30.75
C MET A 1 26.22 12.40 30.42
N ILE A 2 26.42 11.13 30.80
CA ILE A 2 25.46 10.03 30.55
C ILE A 2 24.04 10.33 31.05
N PHE A 3 23.90 10.84 32.29
CA PHE A 3 22.60 11.23 32.84
C PHE A 3 21.87 12.31 32.04
N GLY A 4 22.61 13.19 31.33
CA GLY A 4 22.00 14.18 30.43
C GLY A 4 21.32 13.55 29.23
N PHE A 5 21.92 12.50 28.65
CA PHE A 5 21.30 11.75 27.55
C PHE A 5 20.14 10.86 28.01
N LEU A 6 20.22 10.31 29.22
CA LEU A 6 19.09 9.58 29.82
C LEU A 6 17.89 10.50 30.09
N GLY A 7 18.10 11.80 30.36
CA GLY A 7 17.01 12.78 30.45
C GLY A 7 16.18 12.90 29.16
N ASN A 8 16.78 12.66 27.99
CA ASN A 8 16.07 12.68 26.70
C ASN A 8 15.09 11.51 26.54
N LEU A 9 15.18 10.46 27.38
CA LEU A 9 14.20 9.37 27.39
C LEU A 9 12.82 9.83 27.86
N ILE A 10 12.73 10.96 28.57
CA ILE A 10 11.47 11.58 29.03
C ILE A 10 10.86 12.45 27.92
N SER A 11 11.57 12.71 26.81
CA SER A 11 11.08 13.54 25.71
C SER A 11 9.83 12.93 25.05
N SER A 12 8.83 13.75 24.75
CA SER A 12 7.66 13.32 23.97
C SER A 12 8.01 12.93 22.53
N MET A 13 9.10 13.47 21.97
CA MET A 13 9.52 13.20 20.59
C MET A 13 10.28 11.88 20.48
N LYS A 14 9.75 10.94 19.67
CA LYS A 14 10.36 9.62 19.41
C LYS A 14 11.83 9.70 18.93
N PRO A 15 12.22 10.62 18.01
CA PRO A 15 13.61 10.72 17.56
C PRO A 15 14.57 11.09 18.69
N LEU A 16 14.17 11.96 19.62
CA LEU A 16 14.99 12.37 20.75
C LEU A 16 15.16 11.26 21.79
N ARG A 17 14.12 10.45 22.02
CA ARG A 17 14.22 9.27 22.87
C ARG A 17 15.21 8.25 22.30
N GLN A 18 15.10 7.98 20.99
CA GLN A 18 16.01 7.06 20.30
C GLN A 18 17.45 7.56 20.29
N LEU A 19 17.67 8.84 19.98
CA LEU A 19 18.99 9.46 20.02
C LEU A 19 19.58 9.43 21.44
N GLY A 20 18.77 9.75 22.45
CA GLY A 20 19.15 9.72 23.86
C GLY A 20 19.60 8.33 24.32
N LEU A 21 18.83 7.29 23.97
CA LEU A 21 19.17 5.90 24.27
C LEU A 21 20.50 5.49 23.63
N ILE A 22 20.68 5.75 22.32
CA ILE A 22 21.89 5.38 21.58
C ILE A 22 23.11 6.05 22.19
N MET A 23 23.04 7.36 22.44
CA MET A 23 24.16 8.11 23.04
C MET A 23 24.49 7.65 24.46
N ALA A 24 23.47 7.34 25.28
CA ALA A 24 23.68 6.81 26.62
C ALA A 24 24.39 5.44 26.58
N VAL A 25 23.97 4.54 25.68
CA VAL A 25 24.62 3.23 25.48
C VAL A 25 26.07 3.44 25.03
N VAL A 26 26.33 4.25 24.00
CA VAL A 26 27.69 4.50 23.49
C VAL A 26 28.62 5.04 24.58
N MET A 27 28.16 6.00 25.38
CA MET A 27 28.98 6.55 26.46
C MET A 27 29.22 5.55 27.59
N MET A 28 28.23 4.73 27.96
CA MET A 28 28.41 3.66 28.95
C MET A 28 29.41 2.62 28.46
N THR A 29 29.33 2.22 27.19
CA THR A 29 30.29 1.30 26.57
C THR A 29 31.69 1.89 26.56
N ALA A 30 31.86 3.15 26.15
CA ALA A 30 33.15 3.82 26.14
C ALA A 30 33.76 3.92 27.56
N TRP A 31 32.94 4.26 28.56
CA TRP A 31 33.38 4.30 29.95
C TRP A 31 33.84 2.91 30.45
N LEU A 32 33.08 1.86 30.16
CA LEU A 32 33.48 0.48 30.49
C LEU A 32 34.78 0.07 29.79
N LEU A 33 34.95 0.39 28.51
CA LEU A 33 36.17 0.08 27.76
C LEU A 33 37.39 0.81 28.37
N VAL A 34 37.26 2.10 28.66
CA VAL A 34 38.35 2.87 29.29
C VAL A 34 38.65 2.32 30.68
N SER A 35 37.66 2.06 31.52
CA SER A 35 37.91 1.59 32.89
C SER A 35 38.45 0.16 32.97
N LEU A 36 38.06 -0.74 32.05
CA LEU A 36 38.43 -2.15 32.12
C LEU A 36 39.62 -2.52 31.23
N ILE A 37 39.75 -1.89 30.06
CA ILE A 37 40.76 -2.25 29.06
C ILE A 37 41.99 -1.37 29.17
N PHE A 38 41.85 -0.08 29.46
CA PHE A 38 42.99 0.85 29.49
C PHE A 38 44.02 0.51 30.58
N PRO A 39 43.65 0.27 31.86
CA PRO A 39 44.65 -0.02 32.90
C PRO A 39 45.53 -1.24 32.59
N PRO A 40 44.99 -2.39 32.14
CA PRO A 40 45.84 -3.53 31.82
C PRO A 40 46.60 -3.35 30.50
N LEU A 41 46.19 -2.44 29.61
CA LEU A 41 46.98 -2.05 28.43
C LEU A 41 48.18 -1.20 28.81
N CYS A 42 48.01 -0.22 29.70
CA CYS A 42 49.10 0.60 30.24
C CYS A 42 50.16 -0.27 30.91
N HIS A 43 49.75 -1.28 31.68
CA HIS A 43 50.68 -2.20 32.31
C HIS A 43 51.47 -3.04 31.29
N VAL A 44 50.82 -3.54 30.25
CA VAL A 44 51.53 -4.28 29.18
C VAL A 44 52.54 -3.36 28.50
N LEU A 45 52.15 -2.12 28.23
CA LEU A 45 53.03 -1.11 27.64
C LEU A 45 54.25 -0.84 28.53
N GLU A 46 54.04 -0.69 29.83
CA GLU A 46 55.13 -0.53 30.80
C GLU A 46 56.10 -1.70 30.74
N MET A 47 55.61 -2.95 30.75
CA MET A 47 56.48 -4.14 30.65
C MET A 47 57.28 -4.24 29.35
N TYR A 48 56.73 -3.81 28.22
CA TYR A 48 57.42 -3.86 26.93
C TYR A 48 58.41 -2.69 26.75
N PHE A 49 58.08 -1.50 27.23
CA PHE A 49 58.91 -0.30 27.04
C PHE A 49 59.99 -0.11 28.12
N THR A 50 59.87 -0.74 29.30
CA THR A 50 60.97 -0.81 30.28
C THR A 50 61.94 -1.97 30.01
N GLY A 51 61.83 -2.63 28.85
CA GLY A 51 62.83 -3.58 28.35
C GLY A 51 64.22 -2.94 28.14
N PRO A 52 65.28 -3.74 27.95
CA PRO A 52 66.63 -3.55 28.50
C PRO A 52 67.50 -2.47 27.84
N LEU A 53 66.92 -1.43 27.26
CA LEU A 53 67.68 -0.38 26.56
C LEU A 53 68.19 0.75 27.47
N GLY A 54 67.98 0.68 28.78
CA GLY A 54 68.35 1.78 29.67
C GLY A 54 68.94 1.35 30.99
N HIS A 55 70.27 1.35 31.05
CA HIS A 55 71.12 1.42 32.24
C HIS A 55 71.40 0.09 32.96
N ALA A 56 72.68 -0.30 32.86
CA ALA A 56 73.38 -1.18 33.76
C ALA A 56 73.30 -0.63 35.20
N ALA A 57 72.16 -0.86 35.87
CA ALA A 57 72.01 -0.57 37.28
C ALA A 57 72.86 -1.57 38.07
N LYS A 58 73.78 -1.02 38.87
CA LYS A 58 74.74 -1.78 39.68
C LYS A 58 74.03 -2.84 40.53
N PRO A 59 74.54 -4.09 40.58
CA PRO A 59 74.01 -5.15 41.42
C PRO A 59 74.41 -4.86 42.87
N GLY A 60 73.54 -4.26 43.67
CA GLY A 60 73.92 -4.01 45.06
C GLY A 60 72.95 -3.22 45.90
N THR A 61 71.69 -3.67 45.98
CA THR A 61 70.81 -3.64 47.17
C THR A 61 69.41 -4.04 46.70
N ARG A 62 69.14 -5.35 46.75
CA ARG A 62 67.83 -5.93 46.44
C ARG A 62 66.94 -5.67 47.65
N ASP A 63 66.36 -4.49 47.70
CA ASP A 63 65.41 -4.13 48.75
C ASP A 63 64.15 -5.00 48.56
N ASN A 64 63.83 -5.81 49.56
CA ASN A 64 62.81 -6.87 49.56
C ASN A 64 61.37 -6.32 49.57
N ARG A 65 61.17 -5.16 48.96
CA ARG A 65 59.86 -4.57 48.75
C ARG A 65 59.26 -5.27 47.55
N GLU A 66 58.73 -6.48 47.76
CA GLU A 66 57.75 -7.05 46.85
C GLU A 66 56.67 -5.98 46.67
N SER A 67 56.80 -5.26 45.56
CA SER A 67 55.95 -4.13 45.27
C SER A 67 54.54 -4.66 45.25
N TRP A 68 53.67 -4.06 46.06
CA TRP A 68 52.27 -4.41 46.14
C TRP A 68 51.62 -4.50 44.75
N SER A 69 52.16 -3.77 43.76
CA SER A 69 51.83 -3.91 42.34
C SER A 69 51.97 -5.33 41.80
N ASP A 70 53.05 -6.06 42.07
CA ASP A 70 53.31 -7.39 41.50
C ASP A 70 52.37 -8.47 42.07
N ALA A 71 51.98 -8.31 43.33
CA ALA A 71 50.95 -9.15 43.95
C ALA A 71 49.57 -8.83 43.36
N TRP A 72 49.28 -7.55 43.15
CA TRP A 72 48.02 -7.09 42.58
C TRP A 72 47.84 -7.54 41.11
N THR A 73 48.92 -7.51 40.33
CA THR A 73 48.90 -7.82 38.89
C THR A 73 48.84 -9.31 38.63
N ARG A 74 49.51 -10.14 39.45
CA ARG A 74 49.32 -11.60 39.46
C ARG A 74 47.90 -12.00 39.87
N ARG A 75 47.28 -11.24 40.78
CA ARG A 75 45.87 -11.46 41.14
C ARG A 75 44.98 -11.06 39.97
N LEU A 76 45.17 -9.88 39.38
CA LEU A 76 44.36 -9.42 38.25
C LEU A 76 44.48 -10.31 37.01
N SER A 77 45.66 -10.85 36.72
CA SER A 77 45.86 -11.70 35.54
C SER A 77 45.01 -12.97 35.59
N ARG A 78 44.80 -13.55 36.78
CA ARG A 78 43.90 -14.70 36.98
C ARG A 78 42.44 -14.38 36.73
N TRP A 79 42.03 -13.13 36.98
CA TRP A 79 40.64 -12.69 36.79
C TRP A 79 40.41 -11.97 35.45
N ARG A 80 41.46 -11.76 34.64
CA ARG A 80 41.38 -10.94 33.43
C ARG A 80 40.42 -11.52 32.39
N ILE A 81 40.46 -12.85 32.21
CA ILE A 81 39.54 -13.55 31.31
C ILE A 81 38.11 -13.49 31.86
N THR A 82 37.93 -13.74 33.16
CA THR A 82 36.62 -13.68 33.81
C THR A 82 36.00 -12.28 33.73
N ILE A 83 36.79 -11.23 33.95
CA ILE A 83 36.34 -9.84 33.84
C ILE A 83 35.98 -9.50 32.38
N ALA A 84 36.82 -9.86 31.41
CA ALA A 84 36.55 -9.60 29.99
C ALA A 84 35.32 -10.37 29.47
N VAL A 85 35.16 -11.62 29.86
CA VAL A 85 33.97 -12.42 29.50
C VAL A 85 32.73 -11.87 30.18
N SER A 86 32.81 -11.49 31.46
CA SER A 86 31.67 -10.91 32.17
C SER A 86 31.23 -9.57 31.57
N SER A 87 32.18 -8.70 31.18
CA SER A 87 31.84 -7.42 30.55
C SER A 87 31.25 -7.61 29.15
N ALA A 88 31.77 -8.56 28.37
CA ALA A 88 31.20 -8.90 27.06
C ALA A 88 29.76 -9.45 27.19
N LEU A 89 29.50 -10.31 28.17
CA LEU A 89 28.16 -10.82 28.44
C LEU A 89 27.19 -9.72 28.87
N VAL A 90 27.63 -8.79 29.72
CA VAL A 90 26.81 -7.62 30.12
C VAL A 90 26.48 -6.74 28.92
N LEU A 91 27.44 -6.49 28.02
CA LEU A 91 27.19 -5.72 26.80
C LEU A 91 26.20 -6.43 25.85
N LEU A 92 26.33 -7.73 25.67
CA LEU A 92 25.39 -8.53 24.88
C LEU A 92 23.97 -8.51 25.47
N ALA A 93 23.85 -8.63 26.80
CA ALA A 93 22.57 -8.56 27.48
C ALA A 93 21.92 -7.17 27.34
N LEU A 94 22.69 -6.09 27.49
CA LEU A 94 22.20 -4.72 27.28
C LEU A 94 21.79 -4.47 25.83
N PHE A 95 22.50 -5.05 24.86
CA PHE A 95 22.14 -4.96 23.45
C PHE A 95 20.86 -5.75 23.13
N ALA A 96 20.73 -6.98 23.60
CA ALA A 96 19.51 -7.77 23.43
C ALA A 96 18.30 -7.08 24.07
N TRP A 97 18.50 -6.50 25.26
CA TRP A 97 17.48 -5.71 25.94
C TRP A 97 17.06 -4.48 25.12
N SER A 98 17.99 -3.72 24.56
CA SER A 98 17.65 -2.54 23.76
C SER A 98 16.91 -2.89 22.46
N VAL A 99 17.25 -3.99 21.81
CA VAL A 99 16.55 -4.50 20.62
C VAL A 99 15.11 -4.90 20.97
N HIS A 100 14.91 -5.62 22.09
CA HIS A 100 13.57 -6.02 22.53
C HIS A 100 12.66 -4.80 22.71
N TRP A 101 13.15 -3.76 23.40
CA TRP A 101 12.39 -2.52 23.62
C TRP A 101 12.19 -1.68 22.36
N MET A 102 13.06 -1.80 21.34
CA MET A 102 12.81 -1.14 20.04
C MET A 102 11.61 -1.75 19.30
N THR A 103 11.36 -3.05 19.45
CA THR A 103 10.30 -3.73 18.68
C THR A 103 8.90 -3.51 19.22
N THR A 104 8.75 -3.21 20.51
CA THR A 104 7.44 -3.08 21.17
C THR A 104 6.74 -1.74 20.89
N ASP A 105 7.46 -0.71 20.43
CA ASP A 105 6.95 0.67 20.26
C ASP A 105 6.68 1.09 18.79
N LEU A 106 6.40 0.11 17.93
CA LEU A 106 5.89 0.36 16.57
C LEU A 106 4.36 0.59 16.55
N GLY A 107 3.66 0.29 17.63
CA GLY A 107 2.26 0.70 17.81
C GLY A 107 2.17 2.21 18.00
N THR A 108 1.32 2.88 17.22
CA THR A 108 1.03 4.31 17.42
C THR A 108 0.66 4.55 18.89
N SER A 109 1.42 5.39 19.60
CA SER A 109 1.21 5.61 21.04
C SER A 109 -0.21 6.13 21.27
N THR A 110 -1.03 5.36 21.97
CA THR A 110 -2.44 5.68 22.29
C THR A 110 -2.59 6.78 23.35
N HIS A 111 -1.48 7.34 23.87
CA HIS A 111 -1.48 8.35 24.94
C HIS A 111 -1.43 9.81 24.46
N LEU A 112 -1.97 10.10 23.28
CA LEU A 112 -2.21 11.51 22.92
C LEU A 112 -3.41 12.01 23.71
N ALA A 113 -3.28 13.19 24.34
CA ALA A 113 -4.41 13.85 25.00
C ALA A 113 -5.59 13.96 24.02
N SER A 114 -6.82 13.80 24.50
CA SER A 114 -8.02 13.81 23.65
C SER A 114 -8.17 15.09 22.80
N THR A 115 -7.55 16.19 23.22
CA THR A 115 -7.50 17.48 22.51
C THR A 115 -6.41 17.58 21.44
N HIS A 116 -5.59 16.56 21.25
CA HIS A 116 -4.56 16.56 20.21
C HIS A 116 -5.19 16.43 18.83
N SER A 117 -4.70 17.15 17.82
CA SER A 117 -5.27 17.14 16.46
C SER A 117 -5.33 15.74 15.84
N LEU A 118 -4.40 14.85 16.20
CA LEU A 118 -4.43 13.45 15.76
C LEU A 118 -5.62 12.66 16.35
N SER A 119 -6.02 12.90 17.60
CA SER A 119 -7.18 12.23 18.19
C SER A 119 -8.49 12.82 17.66
N LEU A 120 -8.55 14.13 17.46
CA LEU A 120 -9.66 14.79 16.75
C LEU A 120 -9.81 14.27 15.32
N GLY A 121 -8.71 14.17 14.57
CA GLY A 121 -8.73 13.59 13.23
C GLY A 121 -9.22 12.14 13.22
N LYS A 122 -8.81 11.33 14.22
CA LYS A 122 -9.35 9.96 14.39
C LYS A 122 -10.84 9.96 14.72
N ALA A 123 -11.32 10.88 15.55
CA ALA A 123 -12.74 10.99 15.90
C ALA A 123 -13.60 11.45 14.71
N VAL A 124 -13.11 12.41 13.93
CA VAL A 124 -13.77 12.85 12.70
C VAL A 124 -13.80 11.71 11.68
N LEU A 125 -12.71 10.94 11.57
CA LEU A 125 -12.66 9.76 10.70
C LEU A 125 -13.62 8.63 11.13
N THR A 126 -14.04 8.57 12.40
CA THR A 126 -15.09 7.63 12.83
C THR A 126 -16.50 8.07 12.48
N ASP A 127 -16.71 9.34 12.14
CA ASP A 127 -18.01 9.86 11.71
C ASP A 127 -18.26 9.66 10.20
N PHE A 128 -17.22 9.36 9.42
CA PHE A 128 -17.35 8.97 8.03
C PHE A 128 -17.54 7.45 7.93
N ASP A 129 -18.39 7.01 6.99
CA ASP A 129 -18.42 5.62 6.57
C ASP A 129 -17.00 5.17 6.22
N ALA A 130 -16.69 3.89 6.47
CA ALA A 130 -15.39 3.35 6.09
C ALA A 130 -15.14 3.70 4.62
N LEU A 131 -13.90 4.08 4.29
CA LEU A 131 -13.55 4.54 2.94
C LEU A 131 -14.00 3.56 1.85
N ASP A 132 -13.98 2.26 2.19
CA ASP A 132 -14.37 1.15 1.35
C ASP A 132 -15.90 1.10 1.12
N ASP A 133 -16.71 1.51 2.11
CA ASP A 133 -18.17 1.60 2.01
C ASP A 133 -18.60 2.83 1.20
N ALA A 134 -17.92 3.97 1.41
CA ALA A 134 -18.26 5.23 0.75
C ALA A 134 -17.83 5.28 -0.72
N LEU A 135 -16.65 4.74 -1.05
CA LEU A 135 -16.08 4.76 -2.41
C LEU A 135 -16.29 3.44 -3.17
N GLY A 136 -16.86 2.43 -2.51
CA GLY A 136 -17.11 1.10 -3.04
C GLY A 136 -15.85 0.26 -3.25
N LEU A 137 -16.04 -0.92 -3.83
CA LEU A 137 -15.00 -1.92 -4.10
C LEU A 137 -13.78 -1.37 -4.84
N GLY A 138 -13.92 -0.30 -5.63
CA GLY A 138 -12.82 0.29 -6.39
C GLY A 138 -11.74 0.95 -5.53
N ALA A 139 -12.07 1.38 -4.31
CA ALA A 139 -11.13 2.01 -3.37
C ALA A 139 -10.67 1.08 -2.24
N ALA A 140 -11.32 -0.08 -2.10
CA ALA A 140 -10.99 -1.05 -1.07
C ALA A 140 -9.55 -1.52 -1.20
N THR A 141 -8.83 -1.56 -0.07
CA THR A 141 -7.48 -2.12 -0.06
C THR A 141 -7.60 -3.65 -0.08
N PRO A 142 -6.99 -4.34 -1.07
CA PRO A 142 -7.10 -5.79 -1.13
C PRO A 142 -6.46 -6.45 0.10
N PRO A 143 -7.00 -7.59 0.57
CA PRO A 143 -6.44 -8.31 1.72
C PRO A 143 -4.99 -8.71 1.45
N GLY A 144 -4.16 -8.68 2.49
CA GLY A 144 -2.73 -9.01 2.38
C GLY A 144 -2.46 -10.48 2.03
N ALA A 145 -3.39 -11.38 2.39
CA ALA A 145 -3.37 -12.79 2.01
C ALA A 145 -4.81 -13.29 1.89
N ALA A 146 -5.13 -13.97 0.79
CA ALA A 146 -6.46 -14.49 0.49
C ALA A 146 -6.36 -15.68 -0.49
N PRO A 147 -7.22 -16.69 -0.38
CA PRO A 147 -7.35 -17.73 -1.40
C PRO A 147 -7.89 -17.11 -2.70
N VAL A 148 -7.13 -17.26 -3.78
CA VAL A 148 -7.42 -16.65 -5.08
C VAL A 148 -7.73 -17.71 -6.14
N CYS A 149 -8.75 -17.46 -6.95
CA CYS A 149 -9.08 -18.23 -8.15
C CYS A 149 -8.71 -17.43 -9.41
N GLY A 150 -8.46 -18.09 -10.54
CA GLY A 150 -8.32 -17.40 -11.81
C GLY A 150 -9.63 -16.73 -12.23
N VAL A 151 -9.55 -15.53 -12.82
CA VAL A 151 -10.73 -14.89 -13.44
C VAL A 151 -11.27 -15.73 -14.62
N GLN A 152 -10.40 -16.53 -15.25
CA GLN A 152 -10.72 -17.42 -16.37
C GLN A 152 -11.24 -18.80 -15.94
N ASP A 153 -11.28 -19.09 -14.64
CA ASP A 153 -11.78 -20.38 -14.18
C ASP A 153 -13.32 -20.35 -14.21
N PHE A 154 -13.92 -21.15 -15.09
CA PHE A 154 -15.37 -21.31 -15.19
C PHE A 154 -15.74 -22.71 -14.66
N GLY A 155 -16.29 -22.81 -13.45
CA GLY A 155 -16.73 -24.10 -12.90
C GLY A 155 -17.14 -24.05 -11.43
N GLY A 156 -18.28 -24.66 -11.08
CA GLY A 156 -18.87 -24.55 -9.74
C GLY A 156 -18.08 -25.23 -8.60
N ALA A 157 -17.24 -26.21 -8.90
CA ALA A 157 -16.43 -26.89 -7.86
C ALA A 157 -15.10 -26.20 -7.59
N ALA A 158 -14.51 -25.54 -8.60
CA ALA A 158 -13.25 -24.79 -8.46
C ALA A 158 -13.43 -23.52 -7.61
N HIS A 159 -14.67 -23.04 -7.46
CA HIS A 159 -14.99 -21.78 -6.79
C HIS A 159 -15.27 -21.95 -5.29
N ALA A 160 -15.47 -23.18 -4.83
CA ALA A 160 -15.76 -23.47 -3.44
C ALA A 160 -14.49 -23.24 -2.58
N GLY A 161 -14.31 -22.01 -2.11
CA GLY A 161 -13.23 -21.64 -1.19
C GLY A 161 -12.37 -20.45 -1.61
N CYS A 162 -12.59 -19.87 -2.79
CA CYS A 162 -11.92 -18.64 -3.19
C CYS A 162 -12.66 -17.42 -2.65
N SER A 163 -11.94 -16.51 -2.01
CA SER A 163 -12.50 -15.25 -1.50
C SER A 163 -12.34 -14.10 -2.50
N MET A 164 -11.63 -14.33 -3.60
CA MET A 164 -11.43 -13.36 -4.68
C MET A 164 -10.95 -14.05 -5.95
N HIS A 165 -11.22 -13.40 -7.08
CA HIS A 165 -10.56 -13.74 -8.34
C HIS A 165 -9.30 -12.90 -8.52
N TRP A 166 -8.32 -13.43 -9.22
CA TRP A 166 -7.08 -12.72 -9.51
C TRP A 166 -6.73 -12.87 -10.99
N CYS A 167 -6.20 -11.80 -11.56
CA CYS A 167 -5.51 -11.87 -12.83
C CYS A 167 -4.41 -10.82 -12.94
N GLU A 168 -3.40 -11.16 -13.72
CA GLU A 168 -2.41 -10.20 -14.18
C GLU A 168 -2.99 -9.37 -15.32
N VAL A 169 -2.82 -8.05 -15.27
CA VAL A 169 -3.22 -7.15 -16.34
C VAL A 169 -2.30 -7.36 -17.55
N ALA A 170 -2.89 -7.48 -18.74
CA ALA A 170 -2.11 -7.55 -19.98
C ALA A 170 -1.45 -6.20 -20.26
N ALA A 171 -0.11 -6.17 -20.23
CA ALA A 171 0.69 -5.11 -20.85
C ALA A 171 0.65 -5.26 -22.38
N ASP A 172 -0.54 -5.19 -22.98
CA ASP A 172 -0.65 -5.24 -24.44
C ASP A 172 -0.02 -3.96 -25.01
N PRO A 173 1.01 -3.99 -25.87
CA PRO A 173 1.63 -2.79 -26.42
C PRO A 173 0.69 -1.94 -27.30
N ASN A 174 -0.39 -2.52 -27.84
CA ASN A 174 -1.41 -1.78 -28.58
C ASN A 174 -2.49 -1.18 -27.66
N PHE A 175 -2.59 -1.68 -26.44
CA PHE A 175 -3.46 -1.16 -25.39
C PHE A 175 -2.70 -0.49 -24.26
N ALA A 176 -1.37 -0.48 -24.35
CA ALA A 176 -0.48 0.17 -23.43
C ALA A 176 -0.90 1.61 -23.50
N ILE A 177 -1.53 2.05 -22.41
CA ILE A 177 -1.65 3.44 -22.04
C ILE A 177 -0.27 4.01 -22.38
N ARG A 178 -0.17 4.75 -23.49
CA ARG A 178 1.09 5.30 -23.95
C ARG A 178 1.73 5.89 -22.70
N ARG A 179 2.97 5.51 -22.37
CA ARG A 179 3.67 6.07 -21.19
C ARG A 179 3.71 7.61 -21.25
N ASP A 180 3.55 8.18 -22.46
CA ASP A 180 3.55 9.60 -22.75
C ASP A 180 2.13 10.21 -22.85
N ALA A 181 1.08 9.38 -22.77
CA ALA A 181 -0.33 9.78 -22.64
C ALA A 181 -0.80 9.59 -21.19
N MET A 182 -0.04 10.14 -20.24
CA MET A 182 -0.57 10.51 -18.92
C MET A 182 -1.66 11.60 -19.05
N SER A 183 -1.84 12.17 -20.24
CA SER A 183 -2.99 12.97 -20.65
C SER A 183 -4.12 12.05 -21.13
N ARG A 184 -4.96 11.63 -20.18
CA ARG A 184 -6.22 10.89 -20.40
C ARG A 184 -6.00 9.59 -21.20
N PRO A 185 -6.05 8.38 -20.57
CA PRO A 185 -6.68 7.29 -21.29
C PRO A 185 -8.02 7.87 -21.74
N SER A 186 -8.22 7.99 -23.05
CA SER A 186 -9.53 8.22 -23.63
C SER A 186 -10.41 7.29 -22.84
N SER A 187 -11.29 7.89 -22.04
CA SER A 187 -12.21 7.17 -21.18
C SER A 187 -12.66 5.95 -21.98
N ALA A 188 -12.83 4.79 -21.35
CA ALA A 188 -13.90 3.93 -21.81
C ALA A 188 -15.15 4.83 -21.78
N GLU A 189 -15.39 5.53 -22.89
CA GLU A 189 -16.47 6.47 -23.09
C GLU A 189 -17.68 5.56 -23.05
N ASN A 190 -18.56 5.80 -22.09
CA ASN A 190 -19.91 5.23 -22.05
C ASN A 190 -19.99 3.71 -21.96
N GLY A 191 -19.49 3.12 -20.86
CA GLY A 191 -19.87 1.76 -20.45
C GLY A 191 -19.55 0.67 -21.49
N THR A 192 -18.53 0.88 -22.32
CA THR A 192 -18.06 -0.13 -23.28
C THR A 192 -17.23 -1.20 -22.56
N CYS A 193 -17.56 -2.47 -22.81
CA CYS A 193 -16.82 -3.61 -22.30
C CYS A 193 -16.20 -4.39 -23.45
N LYS A 194 -14.93 -4.76 -23.27
CA LYS A 194 -14.19 -5.61 -24.20
C LYS A 194 -14.42 -7.06 -23.84
N CYS A 195 -14.90 -7.83 -24.81
CA CYS A 195 -15.32 -9.20 -24.58
C CYS A 195 -14.43 -10.19 -25.33
N PHE A 196 -14.23 -11.34 -24.70
CA PHE A 196 -13.48 -12.46 -25.24
C PHE A 196 -14.33 -13.72 -25.09
N ALA A 197 -14.22 -14.62 -26.05
CA ALA A 197 -14.91 -15.90 -26.04
C ALA A 197 -13.91 -17.05 -26.09
N ALA A 198 -14.20 -18.12 -25.37
CA ALA A 198 -13.47 -19.37 -25.46
C ALA A 198 -14.47 -20.53 -25.50
N ASP A 199 -14.17 -21.51 -26.34
CA ASP A 199 -14.82 -22.81 -26.30
C ASP A 199 -14.28 -23.53 -25.07
N GLY A 200 -15.17 -24.05 -24.22
CA GLY A 200 -14.71 -24.72 -23.03
C GLY A 200 -14.08 -26.08 -23.35
N ALA A 201 -13.13 -26.49 -22.50
CA ALA A 201 -12.54 -27.82 -22.60
C ALA A 201 -13.55 -28.86 -22.07
N GLY A 202 -14.15 -29.65 -22.96
CA GLY A 202 -15.04 -30.73 -22.56
C GLY A 202 -15.65 -31.47 -23.74
N LEU A 203 -15.71 -32.81 -23.64
CA LEU A 203 -16.55 -33.62 -24.51
C LEU A 203 -17.94 -33.65 -23.88
N CYS A 204 -18.90 -32.93 -24.45
CA CYS A 204 -20.30 -32.91 -24.02
C CYS A 204 -21.06 -34.19 -24.37
N GLY A 205 -20.37 -35.23 -24.87
CA GLY A 205 -20.98 -36.51 -25.20
C GLY A 205 -22.22 -36.37 -26.07
N HIS A 206 -23.30 -37.05 -25.66
CA HIS A 206 -24.62 -36.99 -26.29
C HIS A 206 -25.56 -35.96 -25.64
N ASP A 207 -25.05 -35.12 -24.76
CA ASP A 207 -25.88 -34.12 -24.08
C ASP A 207 -26.36 -33.09 -25.10
N GLU A 208 -27.68 -32.89 -25.10
CA GLU A 208 -28.37 -31.93 -25.95
C GLU A 208 -28.24 -30.50 -25.43
N ARG A 209 -27.84 -30.34 -24.16
CA ARG A 209 -27.73 -29.06 -23.48
C ARG A 209 -26.28 -28.72 -23.20
N ALA A 210 -25.92 -27.47 -23.45
CA ALA A 210 -24.59 -26.93 -23.19
C ALA A 210 -24.71 -25.68 -22.30
N PRO A 211 -23.89 -25.57 -21.22
CA PRO A 211 -23.85 -24.35 -20.43
C PRO A 211 -23.18 -23.21 -21.23
N VAL A 212 -23.82 -22.05 -21.21
CA VAL A 212 -23.26 -20.79 -21.70
C VAL A 212 -23.11 -19.86 -20.52
N VAL A 213 -21.88 -19.41 -20.27
CA VAL A 213 -21.54 -18.60 -19.11
C VAL A 213 -20.88 -17.31 -19.56
N HIS A 214 -21.48 -16.19 -19.17
CA HIS A 214 -20.95 -14.85 -19.39
C HIS A 214 -20.51 -14.27 -18.06
N ARG A 215 -19.26 -13.83 -17.97
CA ARG A 215 -18.72 -13.15 -16.80
C ARG A 215 -18.32 -11.72 -17.14
N TYR A 216 -18.77 -10.78 -16.33
CA TYR A 216 -18.50 -9.35 -16.45
C TYR A 216 -17.62 -8.92 -15.29
N VAL A 217 -16.50 -8.28 -15.60
CA VAL A 217 -15.56 -7.74 -14.61
C VAL A 217 -15.59 -6.22 -14.65
N GLY A 218 -15.90 -5.59 -13.52
CA GLY A 218 -15.98 -4.14 -13.36
C GLY A 218 -17.32 -3.51 -13.71
N LEU A 219 -18.35 -4.32 -13.97
CA LEU A 219 -19.72 -3.87 -14.12
C LEU A 219 -20.34 -3.63 -12.72
N GLU A 220 -20.97 -2.48 -12.48
CA GLU A 220 -21.53 -2.14 -11.17
C GLU A 220 -22.76 -3.00 -10.85
N SER A 221 -23.73 -3.03 -11.76
CA SER A 221 -24.93 -3.84 -11.62
C SER A 221 -25.27 -4.61 -12.89
N LEU A 222 -25.77 -5.84 -12.74
CA LEU A 222 -26.37 -6.61 -13.83
C LEU A 222 -27.62 -5.95 -14.41
N ALA A 223 -28.30 -5.09 -13.64
CA ALA A 223 -29.42 -4.29 -14.15
C ALA A 223 -28.99 -3.34 -15.28
N ASP A 224 -27.70 -3.00 -15.35
CA ASP A 224 -27.10 -2.11 -16.35
C ASP A 224 -26.79 -2.85 -17.67
N VAL A 225 -27.08 -4.15 -17.73
CA VAL A 225 -27.04 -4.96 -18.95
C VAL A 225 -28.46 -4.98 -19.53
N PRO A 226 -28.89 -3.95 -20.28
CA PRO A 226 -30.18 -3.99 -20.94
C PRO A 226 -30.21 -5.22 -21.83
N ASP A 227 -31.15 -6.10 -21.51
CA ASP A 227 -31.40 -7.34 -22.23
C ASP A 227 -30.17 -8.29 -22.22
N ALA A 228 -29.71 -8.70 -21.03
CA ALA A 228 -28.71 -9.77 -20.87
C ALA A 228 -29.03 -10.99 -21.75
N ARG A 229 -30.33 -11.26 -21.98
CA ARG A 229 -30.83 -12.26 -22.91
C ARG A 229 -30.43 -12.00 -24.38
N ALA A 230 -30.50 -10.77 -24.87
CA ALA A 230 -30.04 -10.42 -26.22
C ALA A 230 -28.52 -10.57 -26.37
N ALA A 231 -27.74 -10.23 -25.33
CA ALA A 231 -26.29 -10.46 -25.33
C ALA A 231 -25.92 -11.96 -25.35
N LEU A 232 -26.74 -12.78 -24.68
CA LEU A 232 -26.63 -14.24 -24.70
C LEU A 232 -27.03 -14.82 -26.05
N ASP A 233 -28.10 -14.32 -26.70
CA ASP A 233 -28.60 -14.84 -27.98
C ASP A 233 -27.52 -14.81 -29.09
N ASP A 234 -26.76 -13.73 -29.17
CA ASP A 234 -25.61 -13.61 -30.08
C ASP A 234 -24.53 -14.67 -29.82
N THR A 235 -24.28 -14.97 -28.54
CA THR A 235 -23.27 -15.96 -28.15
C THR A 235 -23.78 -17.38 -28.40
N LEU A 236 -25.07 -17.62 -28.16
CA LEU A 236 -25.70 -18.91 -28.47
C LEU A 236 -25.64 -19.19 -29.96
N ARG A 237 -26.06 -18.25 -30.82
CA ARG A 237 -26.05 -18.43 -32.28
C ARG A 237 -24.67 -18.68 -32.85
N THR A 238 -23.66 -17.94 -32.39
CA THR A 238 -22.27 -18.12 -32.87
C THR A 238 -21.68 -19.48 -32.50
N ASN A 239 -22.27 -20.16 -31.50
CA ASN A 239 -21.87 -21.47 -31.02
C ASN A 239 -22.75 -22.63 -31.52
N GLY A 240 -23.72 -22.35 -32.41
CA GLY A 240 -24.70 -23.34 -32.86
C GLY A 240 -25.65 -23.79 -31.74
N LEU A 241 -25.97 -22.87 -30.83
CA LEU A 241 -26.87 -23.09 -29.71
C LEU A 241 -28.13 -22.23 -29.89
N SER A 242 -29.26 -22.74 -29.41
CA SER A 242 -30.54 -22.04 -29.39
C SER A 242 -31.11 -21.94 -27.97
N ILE A 243 -31.86 -20.88 -27.69
CA ILE A 243 -32.64 -20.75 -26.45
C ILE A 243 -33.88 -21.62 -26.62
N GLY A 244 -34.08 -22.61 -25.77
CA GLY A 244 -35.31 -23.37 -25.80
C GLY A 244 -36.51 -22.57 -25.30
N SER A 245 -37.70 -22.95 -25.76
CA SER A 245 -38.97 -22.37 -25.34
C SER A 245 -39.50 -23.14 -24.13
N GLY A 246 -39.16 -22.71 -22.91
CA GLY A 246 -39.66 -23.31 -21.69
C GLY A 246 -39.30 -22.57 -20.40
N PRO A 247 -39.94 -22.88 -19.27
CA PRO A 247 -39.59 -22.31 -17.96
C PRO A 247 -38.22 -22.80 -17.44
N GLU A 248 -37.69 -23.90 -17.99
CA GLU A 248 -36.41 -24.50 -17.60
C GLU A 248 -35.18 -23.71 -18.10
N TYR A 249 -35.38 -22.69 -18.94
CA TYR A 249 -34.32 -21.81 -19.46
C TYR A 249 -34.14 -20.58 -18.57
N GLU A 250 -34.15 -20.78 -17.25
CA GLU A 250 -33.96 -19.73 -16.28
C GLU A 250 -32.54 -19.18 -16.39
N VAL A 251 -32.45 -17.88 -16.66
CA VAL A 251 -31.18 -17.17 -16.67
C VAL A 251 -30.78 -16.98 -15.21
N THR A 252 -29.78 -17.73 -14.78
CA THR A 252 -29.25 -17.59 -13.42
C THR A 252 -28.21 -16.48 -13.39
N ASN A 253 -28.43 -15.51 -12.52
CA ASN A 253 -27.53 -14.39 -12.28
C ASN A 253 -26.87 -14.56 -10.91
N ALA A 254 -25.56 -14.41 -10.84
CA ALA A 254 -24.81 -14.46 -9.59
C ALA A 254 -23.79 -13.33 -9.53
N THR A 255 -23.75 -12.63 -8.40
CA THR A 255 -22.61 -11.79 -8.04
C THR A 255 -21.55 -12.70 -7.43
N LEU A 256 -20.36 -12.72 -8.03
CA LEU A 256 -19.22 -13.49 -7.54
C LEU A 256 -18.33 -12.62 -6.66
N GLU A 257 -17.35 -13.25 -6.01
CA GLU A 257 -16.31 -12.54 -5.29
C GLU A 257 -15.53 -11.58 -6.20
N PRO A 258 -14.97 -10.48 -5.67
CA PRO A 258 -14.34 -9.46 -6.50
C PRO A 258 -13.07 -9.97 -7.18
N ALA A 259 -12.75 -9.39 -8.33
CA ALA A 259 -11.51 -9.62 -9.06
C ALA A 259 -10.46 -8.57 -8.69
N LEU A 260 -9.27 -9.01 -8.29
CA LEU A 260 -8.08 -8.17 -8.21
C LEU A 260 -7.35 -8.19 -9.55
N LEU A 261 -7.38 -7.04 -10.21
CA LEU A 261 -6.59 -6.74 -11.40
C LEU A 261 -5.25 -6.17 -10.93
N GLN A 262 -4.16 -6.88 -11.23
CA GLN A 262 -2.83 -6.47 -10.79
C GLN A 262 -1.86 -6.33 -11.95
N GLU A 263 -1.15 -5.20 -11.98
CA GLU A 263 -0.02 -4.98 -12.88
C GLU A 263 1.28 -5.06 -12.10
N TRP A 264 2.03 -6.15 -12.28
CA TRP A 264 3.20 -6.46 -11.45
C TRP A 264 4.33 -5.45 -11.59
N GLU A 265 4.64 -5.00 -12.80
CA GLU A 265 5.80 -4.14 -13.05
C GLU A 265 5.68 -2.77 -12.38
N MET A 266 4.46 -2.26 -12.28
CA MET A 266 4.18 -0.95 -11.69
C MET A 266 3.60 -1.04 -10.28
N GLY A 267 3.23 -2.23 -9.83
CA GLY A 267 2.60 -2.45 -8.53
C GLY A 267 1.17 -1.93 -8.45
N TYR A 268 0.52 -1.64 -9.58
CA TYR A 268 -0.87 -1.21 -9.59
C TYR A 268 -1.80 -2.37 -9.26
N LYS A 269 -2.81 -2.06 -8.46
CA LYS A 269 -3.82 -3.00 -7.98
C LYS A 269 -5.18 -2.33 -8.04
N GLN A 270 -6.17 -3.04 -8.54
CA GLN A 270 -7.55 -2.57 -8.55
C GLN A 270 -8.50 -3.72 -8.29
N LEU A 271 -9.41 -3.54 -7.33
CA LEU A 271 -10.52 -4.46 -7.12
C LEU A 271 -11.71 -4.07 -7.99
N LYS A 272 -12.35 -5.07 -8.60
CA LYS A 272 -13.52 -4.92 -9.46
C LYS A 272 -14.58 -5.94 -9.09
N SER A 273 -15.84 -5.55 -9.18
CA SER A 273 -16.98 -6.46 -9.09
C SER A 273 -16.93 -7.51 -10.19
N VAL A 274 -17.44 -8.70 -9.90
CA VAL A 274 -17.58 -9.78 -10.87
C VAL A 274 -19.02 -10.26 -10.87
N HIS A 275 -19.64 -10.26 -12.05
CA HIS A 275 -20.99 -10.73 -12.24
C HIS A 275 -21.00 -11.87 -13.24
N GLU A 276 -21.68 -12.96 -12.93
CA GLU A 276 -21.85 -14.12 -13.80
C GLU A 276 -23.32 -14.28 -14.20
N VAL A 277 -23.53 -14.48 -15.50
CA VAL A 277 -24.82 -14.83 -16.08
C VAL A 277 -24.67 -16.19 -16.73
N ARG A 278 -25.52 -17.13 -16.36
CA ARG A 278 -25.50 -18.50 -16.88
C ARG A 278 -26.85 -18.89 -17.45
N ILE A 279 -26.81 -19.55 -18.60
CA ILE A 279 -27.96 -20.15 -19.27
C ILE A 279 -27.60 -21.55 -19.79
N LEU A 280 -28.60 -22.41 -19.96
CA LEU A 280 -28.46 -23.68 -20.68
C LEU A 280 -28.96 -23.49 -22.11
N GLY A 281 -28.07 -23.59 -23.09
CA GLY A 281 -28.42 -23.59 -24.52
C GLY A 281 -28.74 -25.00 -25.01
N ILE A 282 -29.64 -25.13 -25.98
CA ILE A 282 -29.88 -26.36 -26.74
C ILE A 282 -28.90 -26.40 -27.90
N ARG A 283 -28.25 -27.53 -28.14
CA ARG A 283 -27.34 -27.73 -29.28
C ARG A 283 -28.15 -28.01 -30.54
N ASP A 284 -28.02 -27.15 -31.54
CA ASP A 284 -28.67 -27.34 -32.84
C ASP A 284 -28.11 -28.58 -33.57
N ASP A 285 -26.81 -28.85 -33.41
CA ASP A 285 -26.12 -30.04 -33.94
C ASP A 285 -25.23 -30.66 -32.85
N ARG A 286 -25.53 -31.90 -32.45
CA ARG A 286 -24.79 -32.62 -31.41
C ARG A 286 -23.33 -32.93 -31.78
N VAL A 287 -22.94 -32.79 -33.05
CA VAL A 287 -21.57 -33.03 -33.54
C VAL A 287 -20.82 -31.72 -33.72
N ARG A 288 -21.48 -30.66 -34.20
CA ARG A 288 -20.81 -29.39 -34.57
C ARG A 288 -20.93 -28.29 -33.54
N SER A 289 -22.01 -28.25 -32.76
CA SER A 289 -22.22 -27.20 -31.76
C SER A 289 -21.26 -27.36 -30.59
N SER A 290 -20.81 -26.24 -30.01
CA SER A 290 -19.87 -26.26 -28.89
C SER A 290 -20.49 -26.90 -27.65
N CYS A 291 -19.63 -27.47 -26.81
CA CYS A 291 -20.03 -28.18 -25.59
C CYS A 291 -20.30 -27.25 -24.42
N ASN A 292 -19.68 -26.08 -24.47
CA ASN A 292 -19.67 -25.07 -23.46
C ASN A 292 -19.10 -23.82 -24.12
N ALA A 293 -19.76 -22.69 -23.88
CA ALA A 293 -19.34 -21.41 -24.40
C ALA A 293 -19.10 -20.48 -23.22
N TYR A 294 -17.86 -20.00 -23.10
CA TYR A 294 -17.48 -19.04 -22.08
C TYR A 294 -17.23 -17.69 -22.71
N LYS A 295 -17.78 -16.65 -22.09
CA LYS A 295 -17.56 -15.26 -22.48
C LYS A 295 -17.10 -14.47 -21.27
N LEU A 296 -16.01 -13.72 -21.44
CA LEU A 296 -15.44 -12.89 -20.40
C LEU A 296 -15.35 -11.45 -20.91
N CYS A 297 -16.05 -10.54 -20.26
CA CYS A 297 -16.13 -9.14 -20.63
C CYS A 297 -15.52 -8.26 -19.53
N PHE A 298 -14.59 -7.40 -19.92
CA PHE A 298 -13.96 -6.43 -19.05
C PHE A 298 -14.55 -5.04 -19.29
N CYS A 299 -15.21 -4.50 -18.27
CA CYS A 299 -15.84 -3.21 -18.28
C CYS A 299 -14.93 -2.21 -17.54
N GLY A 300 -14.13 -1.45 -18.29
CA GLY A 300 -13.17 -0.51 -17.73
C GLY A 300 -11.90 -0.39 -18.55
N THR A 301 -10.84 0.09 -17.90
CA THR A 301 -9.55 0.39 -18.55
C THR A 301 -8.54 -0.74 -18.51
N TYR A 302 -8.76 -1.78 -17.70
CA TYR A 302 -7.81 -2.86 -17.49
C TYR A 302 -8.37 -4.19 -18.02
N LEU A 303 -7.50 -4.95 -18.69
CA LEU A 303 -7.81 -6.26 -19.26
C LEU A 303 -6.89 -7.29 -18.63
N CYS A 304 -7.41 -8.43 -18.20
CA CYS A 304 -6.56 -9.53 -17.78
C CYS A 304 -5.77 -10.08 -18.98
N ARG A 305 -4.57 -10.60 -18.72
CA ARG A 305 -3.86 -11.48 -19.64
C ARG A 305 -4.65 -12.78 -19.75
N LEU A 306 -5.15 -13.05 -20.95
CA LEU A 306 -5.91 -14.25 -21.27
C LEU A 306 -5.02 -15.29 -21.95
N GLU A 307 -5.41 -16.56 -21.83
CA GLU A 307 -4.77 -17.64 -22.58
C GLU A 307 -5.05 -17.51 -24.08
N SER A 308 -4.19 -18.11 -24.90
CA SER A 308 -4.31 -18.06 -26.37
C SER A 308 -5.58 -18.69 -26.96
N SER A 309 -6.31 -19.46 -26.16
CA SER A 309 -7.61 -20.05 -26.52
C SER A 309 -8.73 -19.00 -26.61
N TRP A 310 -8.56 -17.86 -25.93
CA TRP A 310 -9.53 -16.77 -25.92
C TRP A 310 -9.43 -15.92 -27.19
N LYS A 311 -10.57 -15.72 -27.85
CA LYS A 311 -10.70 -14.91 -29.05
C LYS A 311 -11.46 -13.64 -28.74
N ALA A 312 -10.94 -12.49 -29.18
CA ALA A 312 -11.65 -11.23 -29.08
C ALA A 312 -12.95 -11.30 -29.89
N VAL A 313 -14.03 -10.80 -29.32
CA VAL A 313 -15.33 -10.65 -29.99
C VAL A 313 -15.74 -9.18 -29.99
N ALA A 314 -16.80 -8.83 -30.71
CA ALA A 314 -17.25 -7.44 -30.82
C ALA A 314 -17.50 -6.81 -29.44
N ASP A 315 -16.95 -5.61 -29.25
CA ASP A 315 -17.14 -4.82 -28.03
C ASP A 315 -18.63 -4.50 -27.83
N ARG A 316 -19.05 -4.48 -26.56
CA ARG A 316 -20.44 -4.20 -26.18
C ARG A 316 -20.50 -2.91 -25.40
N SER A 317 -21.33 -1.96 -25.84
CA SER A 317 -21.65 -0.77 -25.05
C SER A 317 -22.85 -1.07 -24.16
N TYR A 318 -22.68 -0.86 -22.87
CA TYR A 318 -23.73 -0.88 -21.86
C TYR A 318 -24.02 0.55 -21.41
N ARG A 319 -25.30 0.83 -21.15
CA ARG A 319 -25.66 2.11 -20.53
C ARG A 319 -25.20 2.06 -19.08
N SER A 320 -24.05 2.65 -18.79
CA SER A 320 -23.72 2.98 -17.41
C SER A 320 -24.84 3.90 -16.88
N PRO A 321 -25.46 3.59 -15.73
CA PRO A 321 -26.28 4.59 -15.06
C PRO A 321 -25.43 5.85 -14.89
N GLU A 322 -26.04 7.01 -15.11
CA GLU A 322 -25.37 8.30 -15.04
C GLU A 322 -24.50 8.35 -13.79
N ARG A 323 -23.19 8.47 -13.98
CA ARG A 323 -22.19 8.37 -12.91
C ARG A 323 -22.60 9.29 -11.76
N ARG A 324 -22.92 8.71 -10.60
CA ARG A 324 -22.70 9.40 -9.32
C ARG A 324 -21.22 9.79 -9.29
N LEU A 325 -20.91 10.99 -8.80
CA LEU A 325 -19.56 11.56 -8.68
C LEU A 325 -18.55 10.51 -8.14
N GLN A 326 -17.94 9.73 -9.03
CA GLN A 326 -16.83 8.87 -8.67
C GLN A 326 -15.64 9.80 -8.51
N VAL A 327 -15.14 9.90 -7.29
CA VAL A 327 -13.86 10.53 -7.00
C VAL A 327 -12.82 9.80 -7.85
N ARG A 328 -12.43 10.45 -8.94
CA ARG A 328 -11.45 9.93 -9.91
C ARG A 328 -10.11 9.83 -9.20
N GLN A 329 -9.82 8.68 -8.62
CA GLN A 329 -8.49 8.37 -8.11
C GLN A 329 -7.59 8.05 -9.30
N ASP A 330 -6.97 9.07 -9.92
CA ASP A 330 -5.82 8.82 -10.78
C ASP A 330 -4.73 8.16 -9.91
N ALA A 331 -4.45 6.89 -10.20
CA ALA A 331 -3.41 6.12 -9.53
C ALA A 331 -2.03 6.68 -9.91
N ARG A 332 -1.52 7.51 -8.99
CA ARG A 332 -0.12 7.68 -8.55
C ARG A 332 0.99 7.59 -9.61
N ILE A 333 1.32 8.76 -10.14
CA ILE A 333 2.65 9.15 -10.66
C ILE A 333 3.75 8.74 -9.65
N ARG A 334 4.89 8.23 -10.12
CA ARG A 334 6.05 7.89 -9.27
C ARG A 334 6.53 9.13 -8.50
N PHE A 335 6.27 9.15 -7.18
CA PHE A 335 6.55 10.24 -6.25
C PHE A 335 8.04 10.39 -5.85
N SER A 336 8.95 10.54 -6.80
CA SER A 336 10.26 11.11 -6.47
C SER A 336 10.35 12.52 -7.07
N GLY A 337 9.79 13.51 -6.37
CA GLY A 337 9.94 14.93 -6.71
C GLY A 337 8.66 15.77 -6.85
N VAL A 338 7.47 15.18 -6.71
CA VAL A 338 6.19 15.90 -6.83
C VAL A 338 5.50 15.96 -5.47
N ALA A 339 5.01 17.15 -5.09
CA ALA A 339 4.21 17.36 -3.89
C ALA A 339 2.75 17.65 -4.28
N SER A 340 1.80 17.04 -3.57
CA SER A 340 0.39 17.41 -3.68
C SER A 340 0.13 18.65 -2.83
N VAL A 341 -0.51 19.66 -3.40
CA VAL A 341 -0.86 20.90 -2.72
C VAL A 341 -2.36 21.11 -2.86
N ASP A 342 -3.06 21.07 -1.73
CA ASP A 342 -4.48 21.41 -1.67
C ASP A 342 -4.60 22.92 -1.44
N VAL A 343 -5.24 23.62 -2.38
CA VAL A 343 -5.45 25.06 -2.30
C VAL A 343 -6.89 25.32 -1.86
N VAL A 344 -7.04 25.95 -0.71
CA VAL A 344 -8.34 26.35 -0.16
C VAL A 344 -8.45 27.87 -0.24
N PHE A 345 -9.54 28.35 -0.84
CA PHE A 345 -9.83 29.79 -0.96
C PHE A 345 -10.70 30.27 0.19
N GLY A 346 -10.50 31.52 0.61
CA GLY A 346 -11.36 32.17 1.59
C GLY A 346 -11.02 31.88 3.04
N LEU A 347 -9.85 31.31 3.33
CA LEU A 347 -9.32 31.16 4.68
C LEU A 347 -8.29 32.26 4.98
N ASP A 348 -8.42 32.88 6.14
CA ASP A 348 -7.41 33.70 6.79
C ASP A 348 -6.68 32.83 7.81
N ILE A 349 -5.36 32.73 7.70
CA ILE A 349 -4.55 31.95 8.64
C ILE A 349 -3.89 32.94 9.57
N GLU A 350 -4.39 33.06 10.80
CA GLU A 350 -3.71 33.85 11.81
C GLU A 350 -2.39 33.14 12.18
N PRO A 351 -1.22 33.75 11.97
CA PRO A 351 0.07 33.13 12.24
C PRO A 351 0.37 33.16 13.74
N THR A 352 -0.48 32.53 14.56
CA THR A 352 -0.33 32.44 16.01
C THR A 352 0.10 31.04 16.42
N THR A 353 0.99 30.42 15.64
CA THR A 353 1.67 29.20 16.09
C THR A 353 2.96 29.58 16.80
N SER A 354 2.88 29.65 18.14
CA SER A 354 4.06 29.51 18.98
C SER A 354 4.74 28.18 18.61
N VAL A 355 6.00 28.21 18.21
CA VAL A 355 6.82 27.00 17.92
C VAL A 355 6.93 26.09 19.16
N ILE A 356 6.63 26.63 20.36
CA ILE A 356 6.70 25.93 21.63
C ILE A 356 5.41 26.19 22.43
N GLY A 357 4.47 25.26 22.33
CA GLY A 357 3.17 25.30 23.00
C GLY A 357 2.09 24.81 22.04
N GLY A 358 1.25 23.87 22.48
CA GLY A 358 0.20 23.32 21.62
C GLY A 358 -0.70 24.43 21.09
N ALA A 359 -0.55 24.78 19.81
CA ALA A 359 -1.41 25.75 19.17
C ALA A 359 -2.82 25.15 19.05
N ASN A 360 -3.82 25.93 19.44
CA ASN A 360 -5.20 25.54 19.18
C ASN A 360 -5.48 25.73 17.68
N LEU A 361 -5.34 24.63 16.92
CA LEU A 361 -5.54 24.60 15.47
C LEU A 361 -6.97 24.99 15.05
N GLU A 362 -7.95 24.91 15.95
CA GLU A 362 -9.32 25.39 15.69
C GLU A 362 -9.39 26.91 15.59
N ASN A 363 -8.45 27.62 16.21
CA ASN A 363 -8.37 29.08 16.18
C ASN A 363 -7.26 29.60 15.25
N SER A 364 -6.49 28.73 14.61
CA SER A 364 -5.38 29.16 13.75
C SER A 364 -5.81 29.55 12.34
N TRP A 365 -7.11 29.43 12.04
CA TRP A 365 -7.69 29.85 10.79
C TRP A 365 -9.12 30.33 11.00
N ALA A 366 -9.54 31.29 10.19
CA ALA A 366 -10.91 31.77 10.13
C ALA A 366 -11.33 31.94 8.67
N PHE A 367 -12.63 31.93 8.38
CA PHE A 367 -13.08 32.35 7.05
C PHE A 367 -12.87 33.86 6.91
N LEU A 368 -12.28 34.27 5.78
CA LEU A 368 -12.23 35.68 5.41
C LEU A 368 -13.66 36.21 5.29
N GLN A 369 -14.05 37.14 6.15
CA GLN A 369 -15.40 37.71 6.13
C GLN A 369 -15.74 38.40 4.80
N THR A 370 -14.71 38.78 4.05
CA THR A 370 -14.82 39.40 2.73
C THR A 370 -14.92 38.40 1.59
N PHE A 371 -14.62 37.11 1.85
CA PHE A 371 -14.72 36.06 0.86
C PHE A 371 -16.17 35.58 0.74
N ASP A 372 -16.75 35.76 -0.44
CA ASP A 372 -18.08 35.26 -0.77
C ASP A 372 -18.03 34.67 -2.18
N ILE A 373 -18.28 33.35 -2.25
CA ILE A 373 -18.24 32.57 -3.48
C ILE A 373 -19.38 32.91 -4.44
N ARG A 374 -20.45 33.56 -3.97
CA ARG A 374 -21.57 33.97 -4.82
C ARG A 374 -21.23 35.18 -5.68
N ARG A 375 -20.15 35.89 -5.33
CA ARG A 375 -19.69 37.07 -6.08
C ARG A 375 -19.04 36.64 -7.40
N PRO A 376 -19.46 37.20 -8.54
CA PRO A 376 -18.94 36.80 -9.86
C PRO A 376 -17.42 36.93 -9.99
N TRP A 377 -16.80 37.94 -9.36
CA TRP A 377 -15.35 38.13 -9.41
C TRP A 377 -14.59 37.08 -8.62
N THR A 378 -15.12 36.61 -7.48
CA THR A 378 -14.51 35.52 -6.71
C THR A 378 -14.46 34.24 -7.54
N GLN A 379 -15.57 33.90 -8.21
CA GLN A 379 -15.63 32.73 -9.09
C GLN A 379 -14.69 32.87 -10.28
N ARG A 380 -14.63 34.06 -10.92
CA ARG A 380 -13.68 34.32 -12.01
C ARG A 380 -12.24 34.19 -11.57
N ASN A 381 -11.88 34.70 -10.39
CA ASN A 381 -10.51 34.60 -9.87
C ASN A 381 -10.14 33.15 -9.53
N MET A 382 -11.06 32.39 -8.92
CA MET A 382 -10.86 30.97 -8.66
C MET A 382 -10.72 30.18 -9.96
N TYR A 383 -11.58 30.44 -10.95
CA TYR A 383 -11.48 29.84 -12.27
C TYR A 383 -10.18 30.22 -12.97
N GLN A 384 -9.76 31.49 -12.89
CA GLN A 384 -8.50 31.94 -13.50
C GLN A 384 -7.29 31.28 -12.82
N PHE A 385 -7.25 31.21 -11.49
CA PHE A 385 -6.20 30.48 -10.77
C PHE A 385 -6.14 29.02 -11.21
N CYS A 386 -7.31 28.39 -11.37
CA CYS A 386 -7.43 27.04 -11.86
C CYS A 386 -6.96 26.93 -13.30
N ALA A 387 -7.39 27.79 -14.22
CA ALA A 387 -7.10 27.72 -15.65
C ALA A 387 -5.65 28.11 -15.98
N GLU A 388 -5.09 29.06 -15.25
CA GLU A 388 -3.83 29.75 -15.54
C GLU A 388 -2.87 29.66 -14.34
N ALA A 389 -2.55 28.44 -13.91
CA ALA A 389 -1.56 28.22 -12.86
C ALA A 389 -0.19 28.83 -13.26
N PRO A 390 0.46 29.63 -12.39
CA PRO A 390 1.76 30.24 -12.69
C PRO A 390 2.83 29.23 -13.06
N ALA A 391 3.63 29.54 -14.09
CA ALA A 391 4.67 28.64 -14.59
C ALA A 391 5.77 28.36 -13.55
N GLU A 392 6.00 29.26 -12.58
CA GLU A 392 7.01 29.05 -11.54
C GLU A 392 6.66 27.89 -10.60
N LEU A 393 5.36 27.59 -10.43
CA LEU A 393 4.89 26.50 -9.57
C LEU A 393 5.12 25.11 -10.19
N ARG A 394 5.50 25.04 -11.47
CA ARG A 394 5.77 23.78 -12.19
C ARG A 394 4.66 22.73 -11.99
N VAL A 395 3.41 23.19 -12.05
CA VAL A 395 2.24 22.33 -11.83
C VAL A 395 2.16 21.30 -12.95
N GLU A 396 2.44 20.03 -12.62
CA GLU A 396 2.38 18.90 -13.56
C GLU A 396 0.94 18.45 -13.79
N GLY A 397 0.08 18.53 -12.76
CA GLY A 397 -1.34 18.19 -12.83
C GLY A 397 -2.15 18.96 -11.80
N ARG A 398 -3.41 19.24 -12.10
CA ARG A 398 -4.34 19.96 -11.22
C ARG A 398 -5.75 19.39 -11.32
N ARG A 399 -6.51 19.52 -10.24
CA ARG A 399 -7.94 19.20 -10.18
C ARG A 399 -8.67 20.40 -9.62
N CYS A 400 -9.58 20.93 -10.42
CA CYS A 400 -10.28 22.16 -10.09
C CYS A 400 -11.77 21.95 -10.27
N TRP A 401 -12.48 21.82 -9.15
CA TRP A 401 -13.92 21.59 -9.16
C TRP A 401 -14.68 22.67 -9.95
N ILE A 402 -14.22 23.93 -9.90
CA ILE A 402 -14.87 25.05 -10.60
C ILE A 402 -14.77 24.96 -12.14
N GLU A 403 -13.81 24.19 -12.69
CA GLU A 403 -13.73 23.93 -14.13
C GLU A 403 -14.76 22.87 -14.58
N ASP A 404 -15.12 21.96 -13.67
CA ASP A 404 -16.03 20.84 -13.91
C ASP A 404 -17.51 21.21 -13.67
N PHE A 405 -17.79 22.21 -12.84
CA PHE A 405 -19.14 22.78 -12.68
C PHE A 405 -19.47 23.68 -13.88
N ARG A 406 -20.06 23.10 -14.93
CA ARG A 406 -20.64 23.82 -16.07
C ARG A 406 -22.16 23.85 -16.00
#